data_AF-A0A2V8ZYM2-F1
#
_entry.id   AF-A0A2V8ZYM2-F1
#
_cell.length_a   1.000
_cell.length_b   1.000
_cell.length_c   1.000
_cell.angle_alpha   90.00
_cell.angle_beta   90.00
_cell.angle_gamma   90.00
#
_symmetry.space_group_name_H-M   'P 1'
#
loop_
_entity.id
_entity.type
_entity.pdbx_description
1 polymer ?
#
loop_
_entity_poly.entity_id
_entity_poly.type
_entity_poly.pdbx_seq_one_letter_code
_entity_poly.pdbx_strand_id
1 'polypeptide(L)'
;MFADVKIRRQTRNTKGLEHALRAILEAGGDIRSNWDLLEALQIGDRATGTRVLLNLYEEMKDKPVLVDLDALWADLGVRVAGQKVRFDEGAPFAAIRHAITGDSGWATASISREQSKTLFAGRTARRPRLSK
;
A
#
# COMPACT_ATOMS: atom_id res chain seq x y z
N MET A 1 7.82 -6.05 2.25
CA MET A 1 8.30 -4.70 1.85
C MET A 1 9.22 -4.73 0.62
N PHE A 2 10.25 -5.59 0.56
CA PHE A 2 11.18 -5.62 -0.59
C PHE A 2 10.51 -5.82 -1.96
N ALA A 3 9.58 -6.78 -2.08
CA ALA A 3 8.81 -6.99 -3.30
C ALA A 3 7.99 -5.76 -3.70
N ASP A 4 7.38 -5.08 -2.72
CA ASP A 4 6.59 -3.86 -2.95
C ASP A 4 7.46 -2.72 -3.51
N VAL A 5 8.65 -2.49 -2.93
CA VAL A 5 9.60 -1.49 -3.45
C VAL A 5 10.05 -1.84 -4.88
N LYS A 6 10.35 -3.12 -5.16
CA LYS A 6 10.72 -3.57 -6.52
C LYS A 6 9.59 -3.32 -7.53
N ILE A 7 8.34 -3.65 -7.18
CA ILE A 7 7.17 -3.41 -8.03
C ILE A 7 6.98 -1.91 -8.27
N ARG A 8 7.00 -1.10 -7.20
CA ARG A 8 6.87 0.36 -7.31
C ARG A 8 7.98 0.96 -8.16
N ARG A 9 9.23 0.52 -8.02
CA ARG A 9 10.33 0.99 -8.88
C ARG A 9 10.10 0.66 -10.36
N GLN A 10 9.71 -0.57 -10.68
CA GLN A 10 9.47 -0.99 -12.07
C GLN A 10 8.24 -0.32 -12.69
N THR A 11 7.26 0.04 -11.87
CA THR A 11 6.00 0.65 -12.31
C THR A 11 5.96 2.17 -12.12
N ARG A 12 7.10 2.82 -11.85
CA ARG A 12 7.18 4.27 -11.59
C ARG A 12 6.20 4.73 -10.50
N ASN A 13 6.09 3.92 -9.45
CA ASN A 13 5.26 4.08 -8.27
C ASN A 13 3.75 4.06 -8.51
N THR A 14 3.29 3.59 -9.68
CA THR A 14 1.86 3.53 -10.02
C THR A 14 1.15 2.28 -9.48
N LYS A 15 1.89 1.19 -9.24
CA LYS A 15 1.37 -0.04 -8.66
C LYS A 15 2.28 -0.53 -7.54
N GLY A 16 1.69 -1.27 -6.61
CA GLY A 16 2.38 -1.93 -5.50
C GLY A 16 1.93 -3.37 -5.33
N LEU A 17 2.52 -4.07 -4.37
CA LEU A 17 2.17 -5.43 -3.96
C LEU A 17 0.68 -5.57 -3.62
N GLU A 18 0.06 -4.53 -3.07
CA GLU A 18 -1.38 -4.51 -2.82
C GLU A 18 -2.24 -4.76 -4.08
N HIS A 19 -1.77 -4.30 -5.25
CA HIS A 19 -2.47 -4.51 -6.52
C HIS A 19 -2.35 -5.97 -6.96
N ALA A 20 -1.17 -6.57 -6.77
CA ALA A 20 -0.96 -7.99 -7.01
C ALA A 20 -1.83 -8.85 -6.09
N LEU A 21 -1.83 -8.56 -4.79
CA LEU A 21 -2.63 -9.31 -3.81
C LEU A 21 -4.13 -9.17 -4.07
N ARG A 22 -4.61 -7.98 -4.45
CA ARG A 22 -6.02 -7.77 -4.82
C ARG A 22 -6.40 -8.60 -6.03
N ALA A 23 -5.57 -8.62 -7.08
CA ALA A 23 -5.83 -9.43 -8.26
C ALA A 23 -5.85 -10.93 -7.98
N ILE A 24 -4.98 -11.41 -7.08
CA ILE A 24 -4.99 -12.81 -6.64
C ILE A 24 -6.31 -13.15 -5.92
N LEU A 25 -6.79 -12.26 -5.04
CA LEU A 25 -8.09 -12.43 -4.38
C LEU A 25 -9.26 -12.42 -5.39
N GLU A 26 -9.26 -11.47 -6.34
CA GLU A 26 -10.29 -11.35 -7.38
C GLU A 26 -10.31 -12.54 -8.34
N ALA A 27 -9.17 -13.19 -8.59
CA ALA A 27 -9.07 -14.39 -9.40
C ALA A 27 -9.67 -15.65 -8.74
N GLY A 28 -10.26 -15.51 -7.54
CA GLY A 28 -10.95 -16.59 -6.85
C GLY A 28 -10.11 -17.29 -5.78
N GLY A 29 -9.10 -16.61 -5.22
CA GLY A 29 -8.33 -17.09 -4.08
C GLY A 29 -9.24 -17.29 -2.85
N ASP A 30 -9.82 -18.48 -2.71
CA ASP A 30 -10.50 -18.97 -1.51
C ASP A 30 -9.51 -19.80 -0.69
N ILE A 31 -9.45 -19.55 0.63
CA ILE A 31 -8.66 -20.32 1.63
C ILE A 31 -8.92 -21.85 1.54
N ARG A 32 -10.03 -22.26 0.93
CA ARG A 32 -10.47 -23.66 0.82
C ARG A 32 -9.92 -24.42 -0.39
N SER A 33 -9.29 -23.75 -1.35
CA SER A 33 -8.71 -24.40 -2.54
C SER A 33 -7.19 -24.51 -2.42
N ASN A 34 -6.65 -25.67 -2.79
CA ASN A 34 -5.21 -25.88 -2.91
C ASN A 34 -4.69 -25.18 -4.16
N TRP A 35 -4.40 -23.88 -4.06
CA TRP A 35 -3.88 -23.07 -5.16
C TRP A 35 -2.41 -23.41 -5.46
N ASP A 36 -2.07 -23.46 -6.74
CA ASP A 36 -0.68 -23.50 -7.18
C ASP A 36 -0.03 -22.13 -6.89
N LEU A 37 1.01 -22.14 -6.05
CA LEU A 37 1.79 -20.95 -5.72
C LEU A 37 2.26 -20.21 -6.97
N LEU A 38 2.73 -20.94 -7.99
CA LEU A 38 3.24 -20.32 -9.22
C LEU A 38 2.14 -19.59 -9.98
N GLU A 39 0.92 -20.11 -9.98
CA GLU A 39 -0.24 -19.46 -10.58
C GLU A 39 -0.59 -18.16 -9.86
N ALA A 40 -0.58 -18.16 -8.52
CA ALA A 40 -0.82 -16.96 -7.73
C ALA A 40 0.25 -15.87 -8.00
N LEU A 41 1.53 -16.24 -8.05
CA LEU A 41 2.60 -15.29 -8.37
C LEU A 41 2.46 -14.74 -9.81
N GLN A 42 2.08 -15.58 -10.78
CA GLN A 42 1.81 -15.18 -12.16
C GLN A 42 0.65 -14.18 -12.27
N ILE A 43 -0.43 -14.41 -11.54
CA ILE A 43 -1.58 -13.48 -11.51
C ILE A 43 -1.16 -12.14 -10.93
N GLY A 44 -0.42 -12.15 -9.82
CA GLY A 44 0.11 -10.94 -9.20
C GLY A 44 1.01 -10.14 -10.15
N ASP A 45 1.96 -10.80 -10.81
CA ASP A 45 2.87 -10.20 -11.78
C ASP A 45 2.13 -9.64 -13.01
N ARG A 46 1.10 -10.34 -13.50
CA ARG A 46 0.24 -9.85 -14.59
C ARG A 46 -0.51 -8.59 -14.17
N ALA A 47 -1.04 -8.55 -12.95
CA ALA A 47 -1.76 -7.39 -12.43
C ALA A 47 -0.87 -6.16 -12.27
N THR A 48 0.39 -6.35 -11.88
CA THR A 48 1.37 -5.26 -11.77
C THR A 48 2.04 -4.92 -13.11
N GLY A 49 1.94 -5.80 -14.11
CA GLY A 49 2.65 -5.66 -15.39
C GLY A 49 4.15 -5.86 -15.24
N THR A 50 4.57 -6.67 -14.26
CA THR A 50 5.97 -6.94 -13.92
C THR A 50 6.25 -8.45 -13.90
N ARG A 51 7.47 -8.86 -13.55
CA ARG A 51 7.82 -10.26 -13.21
C ARG A 51 8.47 -10.37 -11.83
N VAL A 52 8.17 -9.43 -10.95
CA VAL A 52 8.90 -9.28 -9.68
C VAL A 52 8.65 -10.47 -8.76
N LEU A 53 7.41 -10.96 -8.68
CA LEU A 53 7.04 -12.01 -7.76
C LEU A 53 7.66 -13.36 -8.15
N LEU A 54 7.56 -13.73 -9.43
CA LEU A 54 8.20 -14.95 -9.93
C LEU A 54 9.73 -14.87 -9.83
N ASN A 55 10.34 -13.76 -10.24
CA ASN A 55 11.79 -13.63 -10.19
C ASN A 55 12.31 -13.73 -8.74
N LEU A 56 11.63 -13.08 -7.79
CA LEU A 56 11.99 -13.19 -6.38
C LEU A 56 11.81 -14.61 -5.85
N TYR A 57 10.73 -15.29 -6.24
CA TYR A 57 10.52 -16.69 -5.86
C TYR A 57 11.63 -17.58 -6.40
N GLU A 58 11.97 -17.50 -7.69
CA GLU A 58 13.05 -18.27 -8.30
C GLU A 58 14.41 -17.99 -7.65
N GLU A 59 14.68 -16.72 -7.31
CA GLU A 59 15.92 -16.28 -6.70
C GLU A 59 16.07 -16.79 -5.25
N MET A 60 14.97 -16.80 -4.49
CA MET A 60 14.98 -16.97 -3.03
C MET A 60 14.45 -18.32 -2.54
N LYS A 61 13.70 -19.10 -3.35
CA LYS A 61 12.98 -20.30 -2.87
C LYS A 61 13.85 -21.35 -2.19
N ASP A 62 15.08 -21.55 -2.69
CA ASP A 62 16.01 -22.57 -2.18
C ASP A 62 17.30 -21.97 -1.62
N LYS A 63 17.37 -20.63 -1.50
CA LYS A 63 18.62 -19.92 -1.20
C LYS A 63 18.40 -18.85 -0.14
N PRO A 64 19.26 -18.79 0.89
CA PRO A 64 19.30 -17.64 1.78
C PRO A 64 19.88 -16.45 1.00
N VAL A 65 19.01 -15.51 0.61
CA VAL A 65 19.42 -14.27 -0.05
C VAL A 65 19.53 -13.18 0.99
N LEU A 66 20.72 -12.61 1.14
CA LEU A 66 20.94 -11.45 1.98
C LEU A 66 20.46 -10.20 1.24
N VAL A 67 19.38 -9.59 1.73
CA VAL A 67 18.93 -8.29 1.26
C VAL A 67 19.65 -7.22 2.10
N ASP A 68 20.34 -6.32 1.42
CA ASP A 68 20.93 -5.14 2.08
C ASP A 68 19.81 -4.17 2.49
N LEU A 69 19.32 -4.37 3.71
CA LEU A 69 18.26 -3.56 4.27
C LEU A 69 18.74 -2.15 4.57
N ASP A 70 20.02 -1.96 4.94
CA ASP A 70 20.55 -0.64 5.26
C ASP A 70 20.60 0.26 4.01
N ALA A 71 21.03 -0.29 2.88
CA ALA A 71 20.96 0.39 1.59
C ALA A 71 19.51 0.67 1.16
N LEU A 72 18.61 -0.30 1.35
CA LEU A 72 17.19 -0.10 1.03
C LEU A 72 16.55 1.03 1.86
N TRP A 73 16.83 1.06 3.17
CA TRP A 73 16.37 2.12 4.05
C TRP A 73 16.97 3.46 3.67
N ALA A 74 18.26 3.48 3.29
CA ALA A 74 18.92 4.68 2.79
C ALA A 74 18.25 5.25 1.54
N ASP A 75 17.92 4.40 0.56
CA ASP A 75 17.25 4.82 -0.66
C ASP A 75 15.83 5.32 -0.40
N LEU A 76 15.12 4.71 0.56
CA LEU A 76 13.81 5.18 1.05
C LEU A 76 13.91 6.47 1.88
N GLY A 77 15.11 6.97 2.15
CA GLY A 77 15.34 8.15 2.97
C GLY A 77 15.10 7.92 4.46
N VAL A 78 15.12 6.68 4.94
CA VAL A 78 14.94 6.35 6.35
C VAL A 78 16.31 6.38 7.04
N ARG A 79 16.48 7.29 8.00
CA ARG A 79 17.70 7.44 8.81
C ARG A 79 17.38 7.25 10.28
N VAL A 80 18.16 6.42 10.97
CA VAL A 80 18.09 6.29 12.42
C VAL A 80 19.00 7.34 13.05
N ALA A 81 18.43 8.24 13.85
CA ALA A 81 19.13 9.26 14.62
C ALA A 81 18.90 9.01 16.12
N GLY A 82 19.69 8.12 16.70
CA GLY A 82 19.50 7.66 18.08
C GLY A 82 18.21 6.86 18.21
N GLN A 83 17.30 7.31 19.09
CA GLN A 83 15.98 6.68 19.27
C GLN A 83 14.90 7.24 18.32
N LYS A 84 15.25 8.15 17.40
CA LYS A 84 14.30 8.79 16.48
C LYS A 84 14.60 8.38 15.04
N VAL A 85 13.55 8.17 14.26
CA VAL A 85 13.65 8.02 12.80
C VAL A 85 13.48 9.40 12.16
N ARG A 86 14.36 9.73 11.22
CA ARG A 86 14.27 10.91 10.37
C ARG A 86 14.05 10.48 8.92
N PHE A 87 13.23 11.25 8.21
CA PHE A 87 13.00 11.05 6.78
C PHE A 87 13.77 12.10 5.98
N ASP A 88 14.52 11.63 4.99
CA ASP A 88 15.15 12.43 3.96
C ASP A 88 14.23 12.45 2.73
N GLU A 89 13.78 13.65 2.37
CA GLU A 89 12.89 13.88 1.23
C GLU A 89 13.63 13.98 -0.10
N GLY A 90 14.96 14.15 -0.08
CA GLY A 90 15.81 14.12 -1.26
C GLY A 90 16.19 12.71 -1.70
N ALA A 91 15.81 11.68 -0.94
CA ALA A 91 16.21 10.31 -1.20
C ALA A 91 15.55 9.74 -2.47
N PRO A 92 16.24 8.87 -3.23
CA PRO A 92 15.75 8.36 -4.52
C PRO A 92 14.36 7.71 -4.46
N PHE A 93 14.03 7.05 -3.36
CA PHE A 93 12.75 6.34 -3.16
C PHE A 93 11.85 7.02 -2.11
N ALA A 94 12.03 8.31 -1.81
CA ALA A 94 11.16 9.06 -0.91
C ALA A 94 9.66 8.96 -1.33
N ALA A 95 9.37 9.14 -2.62
CA ALA A 95 8.00 9.01 -3.14
C ALA A 95 7.41 7.59 -2.97
N ILE A 96 8.25 6.56 -3.06
CA ILE A 96 7.85 5.16 -2.81
C ILE A 96 7.54 4.98 -1.32
N ARG A 97 8.36 5.53 -0.42
CA ARG A 97 8.10 5.52 1.04
C ARG A 97 6.72 6.11 1.34
N HIS A 98 6.39 7.29 0.82
CA HIS A 98 5.07 7.90 1.04
C HIS A 98 3.92 6.99 0.59
N ALA A 99 4.07 6.33 -0.56
CA ALA A 99 3.04 5.43 -1.07
C ALA A 99 2.88 4.15 -0.23
N ILE A 100 3.95 3.72 0.47
CA ILE A 100 3.91 2.59 1.40
C ILE A 100 3.30 2.98 2.75
N THR A 101 3.68 4.15 3.28
CA THR A 101 3.23 4.60 4.62
C THR A 101 1.82 5.18 4.61
N GLY A 102 1.12 5.17 3.47
CA GLY A 102 -0.24 5.70 3.36
C GLY A 102 -0.30 7.22 3.43
N ASP A 103 0.77 7.91 3.01
CA ASP A 103 0.81 9.37 2.91
C ASP A 103 0.02 9.88 1.69
N SER A 104 -1.08 9.20 1.35
CA SER A 104 -2.16 9.77 0.58
C SER A 104 -2.85 10.84 1.43
N GLY A 105 -2.24 12.02 1.53
CA GLY A 105 -2.94 13.25 1.95
C GLY A 105 -3.50 13.30 3.38
N TRP A 106 -2.94 12.57 4.36
CA TRP A 106 -3.35 12.82 5.77
C TRP A 106 -2.79 14.16 6.32
N ALA A 107 -1.91 14.84 5.57
CA ALA A 107 -1.48 16.21 5.85
C ALA A 107 -2.30 17.34 5.17
N THR A 108 -3.31 17.02 4.35
CA THR A 108 -4.32 18.00 3.86
C THR A 108 -5.71 17.81 4.49
N ALA A 109 -5.95 16.68 5.17
CA ALA A 109 -7.06 16.53 6.09
C ALA A 109 -6.63 16.92 7.52
N SER A 110 -6.02 18.10 7.66
CA SER A 110 -5.98 18.82 8.93
C SER A 110 -7.41 19.09 9.35
N ILE A 111 -7.96 18.16 10.13
CA ILE A 111 -9.03 18.32 11.11
C ILE A 111 -9.60 19.74 11.10
N SER A 112 -10.64 19.97 10.29
CA SER A 112 -11.51 21.15 10.40
C SER A 112 -12.36 20.99 11.66
N ARG A 113 -11.72 21.14 12.83
CA ARG A 113 -12.35 21.06 14.16
C ARG A 113 -13.40 22.15 14.38
N GLU A 114 -13.47 23.13 13.49
CA GLU A 114 -14.46 24.22 13.50
C GLU A 114 -15.82 23.87 12.87
N GLN A 115 -15.92 22.86 11.98
CA GLN A 115 -17.15 22.63 11.18
C GLN A 115 -18.15 21.66 11.82
N SER A 116 -17.79 20.99 12.92
CA SER A 116 -18.67 20.01 13.58
C SER A 116 -19.76 20.61 14.48
N LYS A 117 -19.79 21.93 14.70
CA LYS A 117 -20.83 22.58 15.51
C LYS A 117 -22.06 23.05 14.73
N THR A 118 -21.98 23.18 13.41
CA THR A 118 -23.08 23.70 12.58
C THR A 118 -24.00 22.61 12.01
N LEU A 119 -23.55 21.36 11.95
CA LEU A 119 -24.33 20.25 11.38
C LEU A 119 -25.32 19.59 12.36
N PHE A 120 -25.23 19.84 13.67
CA PHE A 120 -26.13 19.26 14.69
C PHE A 120 -27.29 20.18 15.11
N ALA A 121 -27.43 21.36 14.49
CA ALA A 121 -28.48 22.34 14.81
C ALA A 121 -29.41 22.56 13.62
N GLY A 122 -30.22 21.56 13.23
CA GLY A 122 -31.21 21.80 12.18
C GLY A 122 -31.85 20.57 11.54
N ARG A 123 -32.50 19.72 12.31
CA ARG A 123 -33.51 18.80 11.75
C ARG A 123 -34.71 18.69 12.68
N THR A 124 -35.53 19.74 12.70
CA THR A 124 -36.89 19.67 13.24
C THR A 124 -37.73 18.81 12.29
N ALA A 125 -38.28 17.72 12.84
CA ALA A 125 -39.11 16.77 12.12
C ALA A 125 -40.43 17.42 11.67
N ARG A 126 -40.73 17.41 10.36
CA ARG A 126 -42.04 17.74 9.81
C ARG A 126 -42.89 16.45 9.79
N ARG A 127 -43.87 16.34 10.69
CA ARG A 127 -44.89 15.27 10.67
C ARG A 127 -45.89 15.51 9.54
N PRO A 128 -46.31 14.48 8.76
CA PRO A 128 -47.47 14.60 7.88
C PRO A 128 -48.78 14.43 8.67
N ARG A 129 -49.77 15.30 8.40
CA ARG A 129 -51.16 15.18 8.90
C ARG A 129 -51.89 14.10 8.11
N LEU A 130 -52.48 13.12 8.79
CA LEU A 130 -53.57 12.31 8.23
C LEU A 130 -54.87 13.12 8.27
N SER A 131 -55.66 13.04 7.21
CA SER A 131 -57.06 13.50 7.15
C SER A 131 -57.95 12.31 6.84
N LYS A 132 -59.08 12.21 7.54
CA LYS A 132 -60.20 11.30 7.28
C LYS A 132 -61.00 11.74 6.06
#